data_AF-A0A8S3GZD8-F1
#
_entry.id   AF-A0A8S3GZD8-F1
#
_cell.length_a   1.000
_cell.length_b   1.000
_cell.length_c   1.000
_cell.angle_alpha   90.00
_cell.angle_beta   90.00
_cell.angle_gamma   90.00
#
_symmetry.space_group_name_H-M   'P 1'
#
loop_
_entity.id
_entity.type
_entity.pdbx_description
1 polymer ?
#
loop_
_entity_poly.entity_id
_entity_poly.type
_entity_poly.pdbx_seq_one_letter_code
_entity_poly.pdbx_strand_id
1 'polypeptide(L)'
;IEEVTLPEKVDVIISEPMGYMLYNERMLETYLHAKKWLKPNGKMYPTTGDLYVTPFTDEALYMEQVGKANFWYQQSFYGVDLTTLRDSALDEYFKQPIVDNFDIRICLARPIKYTVNF
;
A
#
# COMPACT_ATOMS: atom_id res chain seq x y z
N ILE A 1 6.82 -17.60 -13.00
CA ILE A 1 5.83 -17.37 -14.07
C ILE A 1 6.49 -16.76 -15.31
N GLU A 2 7.25 -15.68 -15.18
CA GLU A 2 7.71 -14.94 -16.35
C GLU A 2 8.58 -15.78 -17.32
N GLU A 3 9.36 -16.72 -16.78
CA GLU A 3 10.30 -17.57 -17.54
C GLU A 3 9.80 -19.00 -17.84
N VAL A 4 8.61 -19.38 -17.38
CA VAL A 4 8.08 -20.73 -17.65
C VAL A 4 7.34 -20.76 -18.99
N THR A 5 7.18 -21.94 -19.55
CA THR A 5 6.30 -22.17 -20.71
C THR A 5 5.25 -23.21 -20.32
N LEU A 6 4.00 -22.97 -20.72
CA LEU A 6 2.92 -23.93 -20.56
C LEU A 6 2.71 -24.69 -21.86
N PRO A 7 2.39 -25.99 -21.80
CA PRO A 7 2.17 -26.81 -23.00
C PRO A 7 0.88 -26.39 -23.75
N GLU A 8 -0.05 -25.71 -23.09
CA GLU A 8 -1.31 -25.26 -23.67
C GLU A 8 -1.78 -23.91 -23.10
N LYS A 9 -2.76 -23.31 -23.78
CA LYS A 9 -3.50 -22.15 -23.27
C LYS A 9 -4.52 -22.60 -22.22
N VAL A 10 -4.84 -21.75 -21.26
CA VAL A 10 -5.78 -22.04 -20.16
C VAL A 10 -7.09 -21.28 -20.31
N ASP A 11 -8.19 -21.86 -19.82
CA ASP A 11 -9.50 -21.22 -19.79
C ASP A 11 -9.65 -20.23 -18.63
N VAL A 12 -8.92 -20.45 -17.53
CA VAL A 12 -8.99 -19.64 -16.31
C VAL A 12 -7.60 -19.44 -15.71
N ILE A 13 -7.31 -18.21 -15.26
CA ILE A 13 -6.16 -17.91 -14.40
C ILE A 13 -6.68 -17.56 -13.00
N ILE A 14 -6.17 -18.24 -11.98
CA ILE A 14 -6.48 -17.99 -10.57
C ILE A 14 -5.21 -17.53 -9.85
N SER A 15 -5.32 -16.53 -8.98
CA SER A 15 -4.22 -16.10 -8.13
C SER A 15 -4.75 -15.35 -6.92
N GLU A 16 -3.87 -15.15 -5.94
CA GLU A 16 -4.06 -14.20 -4.84
C GLU A 16 -2.92 -13.17 -4.98
N PRO A 17 -3.09 -12.12 -5.81
CA PRO A 17 -2.01 -11.19 -6.13
C PRO A 17 -2.10 -9.86 -5.37
N MET A 18 -2.91 -9.75 -4.31
CA MET A 18 -3.20 -8.48 -3.66
C MET A 18 -2.27 -8.24 -2.47
N GLY A 19 -1.56 -7.10 -2.48
CA GLY A 19 -0.80 -6.63 -1.31
C GLY A 19 -1.54 -5.53 -0.54
N TYR A 20 -0.83 -4.89 0.41
CA TYR A 20 -1.29 -3.63 1.01
C TYR A 20 -1.69 -2.60 -0.05
N MET A 21 -2.79 -1.89 0.21
CA MET A 21 -3.38 -0.95 -0.74
C MET A 21 -3.61 -1.56 -2.14
N LEU A 22 -3.91 -2.86 -2.22
CA LEU A 22 -4.08 -3.66 -3.44
C LEU A 22 -2.78 -3.91 -4.24
N TYR A 23 -1.91 -2.90 -4.39
CA TYR A 23 -0.80 -2.90 -5.35
C TYR A 23 0.57 -3.24 -4.77
N ASN A 24 0.73 -3.28 -3.45
CA ASN A 24 2.03 -3.60 -2.84
C ASN A 24 2.54 -4.97 -3.32
N GLU A 25 3.86 -5.16 -3.30
CA GLU A 25 4.56 -6.36 -3.81
C GLU A 25 4.55 -6.53 -5.33
N ARG A 26 3.80 -5.70 -6.06
CA ARG A 26 3.75 -5.67 -7.55
C ARG A 26 3.31 -7.00 -8.19
N MET A 27 2.73 -7.92 -7.42
CA MET A 27 2.33 -9.26 -7.90
C MET A 27 1.23 -9.19 -8.97
N LEU A 28 0.43 -8.12 -9.00
CA LEU A 28 -0.52 -7.84 -10.08
C LEU A 28 0.15 -7.78 -11.46
N GLU A 29 1.41 -7.33 -11.55
CA GLU A 29 2.11 -7.29 -12.85
C GLU A 29 2.34 -8.71 -13.38
N THR A 30 2.79 -9.63 -12.53
CA THR A 30 2.95 -11.04 -12.89
C THR A 30 1.60 -11.71 -13.18
N TYR A 31 0.54 -11.32 -12.45
CA TYR A 31 -0.83 -11.80 -12.71
C TYR A 31 -1.34 -11.38 -14.08
N LEU A 32 -1.17 -10.12 -14.46
CA LEU A 32 -1.50 -9.60 -15.79
C LEU A 32 -0.63 -10.25 -16.87
N HIS A 33 0.65 -10.46 -16.60
CA HIS A 33 1.58 -11.12 -17.51
C HIS A 33 1.13 -12.56 -17.84
N ALA A 34 0.49 -13.26 -16.91
CA ALA A 34 -0.02 -14.61 -17.12
C ALA A 34 -1.13 -14.68 -18.19
N LYS A 35 -1.77 -13.56 -18.57
CA LYS A 35 -2.71 -13.49 -19.71
C LYS A 35 -2.12 -13.99 -21.01
N LYS A 36 -0.78 -14.01 -21.14
CA LYS A 36 -0.10 -14.61 -22.30
C LYS A 36 -0.48 -16.08 -22.51
N TRP A 37 -0.99 -16.79 -21.50
CA TRP A 37 -1.52 -18.15 -21.64
C TRP A 37 -3.04 -18.25 -21.63
N LEU A 38 -3.78 -17.16 -21.44
CA LEU A 38 -5.23 -17.19 -21.42
C LEU A 38 -5.79 -17.35 -22.84
N LYS A 39 -6.77 -18.23 -23.02
CA LYS A 39 -7.54 -18.35 -24.26
C LYS A 39 -8.39 -17.08 -24.49
N PRO A 40 -8.77 -16.77 -25.74
CA PRO A 40 -9.83 -15.79 -25.99
C PRO A 40 -11.08 -16.12 -25.18
N ASN A 41 -11.70 -15.12 -24.55
CA ASN A 41 -12.85 -15.26 -23.64
C ASN A 41 -12.58 -16.05 -22.34
N GLY A 42 -11.31 -16.40 -22.05
CA GLY A 42 -10.92 -16.97 -20.78
C GLY A 42 -11.18 -16.01 -19.60
N LYS A 43 -11.21 -16.56 -18.39
CA LYS A 43 -11.57 -15.81 -17.17
C LYS A 43 -10.37 -15.63 -16.24
N MET A 44 -10.47 -14.61 -15.41
CA MET A 44 -9.50 -14.31 -14.36
C MET A 44 -10.21 -14.22 -13.02
N TYR A 45 -9.64 -14.85 -12.00
CA TYR A 45 -10.09 -14.81 -10.61
C TYR A 45 -8.92 -14.38 -9.72
N PRO A 46 -8.99 -13.20 -9.07
CA PRO A 46 -10.07 -12.20 -9.17
C PRO A 46 -10.19 -11.56 -10.56
N THR A 47 -11.39 -11.14 -10.94
CA THR A 47 -11.62 -10.44 -12.23
C THR A 47 -11.40 -8.93 -12.09
N THR A 48 -11.75 -8.37 -10.94
CA THR A 48 -11.64 -6.93 -10.66
C THR A 48 -11.12 -6.72 -9.25
N GLY A 49 -10.43 -5.60 -9.03
CA GLY A 49 -10.06 -5.09 -7.70
C GLY A 49 -10.55 -3.66 -7.54
N ASP A 50 -11.11 -3.33 -6.37
CA ASP A 50 -11.56 -1.99 -6.02
C ASP A 50 -10.67 -1.42 -4.91
N LEU A 51 -9.99 -0.30 -5.18
CA LEU A 51 -9.29 0.50 -4.18
C LEU A 51 -10.20 1.64 -3.71
N TYR A 52 -10.42 1.72 -2.40
CA TYR A 52 -11.21 2.78 -1.76
C TYR A 52 -10.29 3.76 -1.02
N VAL A 53 -10.53 5.06 -1.18
CA VAL A 53 -9.77 6.12 -0.52
C VAL A 53 -10.74 7.13 0.09
N THR A 54 -10.52 7.52 1.35
CA THR A 54 -11.30 8.54 2.04
C THR A 54 -10.39 9.40 2.91
N PRO A 55 -10.64 10.72 3.03
CA PRO A 55 -10.03 11.51 4.09
C PRO A 55 -10.54 11.06 5.46
N PHE A 56 -9.68 11.14 6.47
CA PHE A 56 -10.00 10.84 7.87
C PHE A 56 -9.38 11.89 8.80
N THR A 57 -9.84 11.92 10.05
CA THR A 57 -9.23 12.71 11.13
C THR A 57 -8.83 11.81 12.28
N ASP A 58 -7.56 11.82 12.63
CA ASP A 58 -7.03 11.12 13.80
C ASP A 58 -5.88 11.93 14.40
N GLU A 59 -6.22 12.79 15.36
CA GLU A 59 -5.27 13.66 16.04
C GLU A 59 -4.27 12.86 16.88
N ALA A 60 -4.70 11.75 17.49
CA ALA A 60 -3.84 10.92 18.31
C ALA A 60 -2.74 10.27 17.46
N LEU A 61 -3.11 9.70 16.31
CA LEU A 61 -2.16 9.10 15.38
C LEU A 61 -1.18 10.12 14.79
N TYR A 62 -1.67 11.31 14.43
CA TYR A 62 -0.83 12.41 13.95
C TYR A 62 0.19 12.82 15.01
N MET A 63 -0.26 13.04 16.25
CA MET A 63 0.60 13.44 17.37
C MET A 63 1.60 12.34 17.76
N GLU A 64 1.25 11.06 17.59
CA GLU A 64 2.19 9.96 17.75
C GLU A 64 3.37 10.07 16.76
N GLN A 65 3.10 10.32 15.48
CA GLN A 65 4.17 10.43 14.47
C GLN A 65 5.05 11.66 14.71
N VAL A 66 4.43 12.80 15.06
CA VAL A 66 5.19 14.00 15.50
C VAL A 66 6.02 13.71 16.75
N GLY A 67 5.46 12.94 17.69
CA GLY A 67 6.11 12.53 18.92
C GLY A 67 7.38 11.72 18.69
N LYS A 68 7.40 10.82 17.69
CA LYS A 68 8.60 10.04 17.31
C LYS A 68 9.76 10.94 16.86
N ALA A 69 9.46 12.01 16.13
CA ALA A 69 10.47 12.98 15.69
C ALA A 69 11.11 13.77 16.85
N ASN A 70 10.45 13.85 18.02
CA ASN A 70 11.00 14.56 19.17
C ASN A 70 12.24 13.91 19.77
N PHE A 71 12.50 12.62 19.50
CA PHE A 71 13.79 12.01 19.84
C PHE A 71 14.97 12.81 19.27
N TRP A 72 14.81 13.38 18.07
CA TRP A 72 15.85 14.15 17.41
C TRP A 72 15.96 15.58 17.92
N TYR A 73 14.99 16.04 18.74
CA TYR A 73 15.01 17.38 19.32
C TYR A 73 15.82 17.44 20.62
N GLN A 74 17.08 17.01 20.55
CA GLN A 74 18.01 16.94 21.68
C GLN A 74 19.30 17.69 21.37
N GLN A 75 19.62 18.71 22.16
CA GLN A 75 20.83 19.54 21.99
C GLN A 75 22.12 18.86 22.48
N SER A 76 22.00 17.81 23.30
CA SER A 76 23.16 17.12 23.89
C SER A 76 22.85 15.65 24.17
N PHE A 77 22.55 14.90 23.12
CA PHE A 77 22.46 13.45 23.19
C PHE A 77 23.88 12.87 23.24
N TYR A 78 24.32 12.47 24.44
CA TYR A 78 25.71 12.07 24.71
C TYR A 78 26.77 13.09 24.26
N GLY A 79 26.44 14.39 24.36
CA GLY A 79 27.31 15.49 23.95
C GLY A 79 27.21 15.89 22.47
N VAL A 80 26.27 15.33 21.71
CA VAL A 80 26.02 15.68 20.31
C VAL A 80 24.64 16.35 20.16
N ASP A 81 24.59 17.45 19.40
CA ASP A 81 23.33 18.11 19.03
C ASP A 81 22.69 17.41 17.82
N LEU A 82 21.50 16.85 18.02
CA LEU A 82 20.73 16.14 17.00
C LEU A 82 19.64 17.02 16.36
N THR A 83 19.42 18.24 16.86
CA THR A 83 18.24 19.06 16.51
C THR A 83 18.14 19.36 15.01
N THR A 84 19.27 19.42 14.30
CA THR A 84 19.33 19.62 12.84
C THR A 84 18.72 18.49 12.03
N LEU A 85 18.58 17.29 12.62
CA LEU A 85 17.99 16.11 11.97
C LEU A 85 16.48 16.00 12.17
N ARG A 86 15.88 16.83 13.04
CA ARG A 86 14.46 16.72 13.40
C ARG A 86 13.53 16.82 12.20
N ASP A 87 13.76 17.77 11.30
CA ASP A 87 12.86 17.99 10.16
C ASP A 87 12.95 16.83 9.15
N SER A 88 14.15 16.30 8.92
CA SER A 88 14.36 15.08 8.13
C SER A 88 13.70 13.86 8.77
N ALA A 89 13.78 13.72 10.09
CA ALA A 89 13.12 12.63 10.81
C ALA A 89 11.60 12.73 10.73
N LEU A 90 11.05 13.95 10.86
CA LEU A 90 9.62 14.19 10.71
C LEU A 90 9.13 13.78 9.31
N ASP A 91 9.82 14.24 8.26
CA ASP A 91 9.51 13.87 6.87
C ASP A 91 9.56 12.34 6.67
N GLU A 92 10.56 11.66 7.23
CA GLU A 92 10.69 10.20 7.15
C GLU A 92 9.53 9.47 7.85
N TYR A 93 9.12 9.88 9.05
CA TYR A 93 7.99 9.26 9.75
C TYR A 93 6.67 9.46 8.98
N PHE A 94 6.44 10.63 8.37
CA PHE A 94 5.22 10.91 7.62
C PHE A 94 5.17 10.21 6.24
N LYS A 95 6.31 9.72 5.73
CA LYS A 95 6.36 8.89 4.51
C LYS A 95 5.95 7.44 4.75
N GLN A 96 5.91 7.00 6.00
CA GLN A 96 5.57 5.61 6.35
C GLN A 96 4.05 5.41 6.30
N PRO A 97 3.52 4.52 5.43
CA PRO A 97 2.11 4.15 5.49
C PRO A 97 1.83 3.41 6.80
N ILE A 98 0.76 3.81 7.49
CA ILE A 98 0.32 3.17 8.72
C ILE A 98 -0.70 2.09 8.36
N VAL A 99 -0.40 0.85 8.72
CA VAL A 99 -1.27 -0.30 8.48
C VAL A 99 -1.90 -0.71 9.81
N ASP A 100 -3.15 -0.29 10.02
CA ASP A 100 -3.96 -0.65 11.18
C ASP A 100 -5.45 -0.64 10.82
N ASN A 101 -6.30 -1.14 11.73
CA ASN A 101 -7.74 -0.96 11.70
C ASN A 101 -8.13 0.33 12.43
N PHE A 102 -9.28 0.88 12.07
CA PHE A 102 -9.82 2.09 12.70
C PHE A 102 -11.35 2.06 12.73
N ASP A 103 -11.94 2.90 13.59
CA ASP A 103 -13.38 3.08 13.64
C ASP A 103 -13.87 3.94 12.47
N ILE A 104 -14.87 3.48 11.71
CA ILE A 104 -15.36 4.19 10.52
C ILE A 104 -15.83 5.62 10.78
N ARG A 105 -16.14 5.99 12.04
CA ARG A 105 -16.55 7.35 12.42
C ARG A 105 -15.46 8.40 12.21
N ILE A 106 -14.19 8.01 12.05
CA ILE A 106 -13.11 8.96 11.77
C ILE A 106 -13.08 9.43 10.30
N CYS A 107 -13.80 8.73 9.41
CA CYS A 107 -13.89 9.09 7.99
C CYS A 107 -14.70 10.37 7.79
N LEU A 108 -14.13 11.35 7.10
CA LEU A 108 -14.72 12.68 6.92
C LEU A 108 -15.65 12.78 5.70
N ALA A 109 -15.60 11.80 4.80
CA ALA A 109 -16.38 11.79 3.57
C ALA A 109 -16.71 10.35 3.16
N ARG A 110 -17.54 10.21 2.12
CA ARG A 110 -17.71 8.92 1.45
C ARG A 110 -16.43 8.58 0.69
N PRO A 111 -15.99 7.31 0.68
CA PRO A 111 -14.81 6.93 -0.05
C PRO A 111 -15.02 7.10 -1.56
N ILE A 112 -13.97 7.54 -2.24
CA ILE A 112 -13.86 7.41 -3.69
C ILE A 112 -13.37 6.01 -4.03
N LYS A 113 -13.81 5.50 -5.17
CA LYS A 113 -13.50 4.14 -5.62
C LYS A 113 -12.72 4.19 -6.93
N TYR A 114 -11.63 3.44 -7.00
CA TYR A 114 -10.89 3.17 -8.22
C TYR A 114 -10.92 1.67 -8.51
N THR A 115 -11.48 1.30 -9.66
CA THR A 115 -11.64 -0.10 -10.08
C THR A 115 -10.61 -0.45 -11.13
N VAL A 116 -9.90 -1.57 -10.94
CA VAL A 116 -9.09 -2.22 -11.97
C VAL A 116 -9.80 -3.47 -12.44
N ASN A 117 -9.94 -3.59 -13.76
CA ASN A 117 -10.39 -4.82 -14.41
C ASN A 117 -9.15 -5.55 -14.94
N PHE A 118 -8.89 -6.73 -14.39
CA PHE A 118 -7.62 -7.42 -14.58
C PHE A 118 -7.47 -8.02 -15.96
#